data_AF-A0A419JA26-F1
#
_entry.id   AF-A0A419JA26-F1
#
_cell.length_a   1.000
_cell.length_b   1.000
_cell.length_c   1.000
_cell.angle_alpha   90.00
_cell.angle_beta   90.00
_cell.angle_gamma   90.00
#
_symmetry.space_group_name_H-M   'P 1'
#
loop_
_entity.id
_entity.type
_entity.pdbx_description
1 polymer ?
#
loop_
_entity_poly.entity_id
_entity_poly.type
_entity_poly.pdbx_seq_one_letter_code
_entity_poly.pdbx_strand_id
1 'polypeptide(L)'
;MTTIIGICCKDGIVMGSDTKEVSGTMKMSRKEKIYSHNLGNHPVLIATAGEVETIKQAVTRIDPSQMDLGEEHQLFQSQKPGQNSFPVLTQEFKR
;
A
#
# COMPACT_ATOMS: atom_id res chain seq x y z
N MET A 1 7.35 2.62 11.91
CA MET A 1 8.47 2.46 10.96
C MET A 1 7.90 1.81 9.72
N THR A 2 8.10 2.44 8.57
CA THR A 2 7.66 1.92 7.27
C THR A 2 8.89 1.49 6.50
N THR A 3 8.85 0.29 5.91
CA THR A 3 9.90 -0.24 5.05
C THR A 3 9.31 -0.57 3.70
N ILE A 4 9.92 -0.05 2.64
CA ILE A 4 9.56 -0.32 1.25
C ILE A 4 10.80 -0.84 0.55
N ILE A 5 10.64 -1.89 -0.26
CA ILE A 5 11.69 -2.50 -1.06
C ILE A 5 11.22 -2.51 -2.51
N GLY A 6 12.10 -2.10 -3.43
CA GLY A 6 11.89 -2.18 -4.87
C GLY A 6 13.02 -2.96 -5.53
N ILE A 7 12.68 -3.88 -6.44
CA ILE A 7 13.64 -4.68 -7.21
C ILE A 7 13.35 -4.46 -8.69
N CYS A 8 14.34 -3.97 -9.42
CA CYS A 8 14.29 -3.92 -10.87
C CYS A 8 14.68 -5.29 -11.44
N CYS A 9 13.74 -5.90 -12.15
CA CYS A 9 13.92 -7.15 -12.86
C CYS A 9 14.13 -6.88 -14.35
N LYS A 10 14.51 -7.92 -15.11
CA LYS A 10 14.70 -7.82 -16.57
C LYS A 10 13.46 -7.27 -17.30
N ASP A 11 12.28 -7.72 -16.89
CA ASP A 11 11.02 -7.45 -17.58
C ASP A 11 10.02 -6.62 -16.75
N GLY A 12 10.48 -5.98 -15.66
CA GLY A 12 9.58 -5.20 -14.81
C GLY A 12 10.16 -4.81 -13.47
N ILE A 13 9.29 -4.36 -12.57
CA ILE A 13 9.65 -3.92 -11.22
C ILE A 13 8.76 -4.67 -10.23
N VAL A 14 9.36 -5.17 -9.15
CA VAL A 14 8.63 -5.73 -8.00
C VAL A 14 8.79 -4.77 -6.83
N MET A 15 7.68 -4.40 -6.19
CA MET A 15 7.70 -3.61 -4.96
C MET A 15 7.03 -4.39 -3.83
N GLY A 16 7.57 -4.27 -2.63
CA GLY A 16 6.99 -4.81 -1.41
C GLY A 16 7.08 -3.78 -0.29
N SER A 17 6.06 -3.73 0.56
CA SER A 17 6.07 -2.88 1.76
C SER A 17 5.58 -3.66 2.97
N ASP A 18 5.97 -3.21 4.15
CA ASP A 18 5.24 -3.55 5.35
C ASP A 18 3.85 -2.89 5.34
N THR A 19 2.92 -3.42 6.12
CA THR A 19 1.55 -2.84 6.25
C THR A 19 1.36 -2.07 7.55
N LYS A 20 2.36 -2.03 8.43
CA LYS A 20 2.22 -1.45 9.76
C LYS A 20 2.32 0.07 9.67
N GLU A 21 1.26 0.76 10.02
CA GLU A 21 1.24 2.21 10.13
C GLU A 21 1.13 2.58 11.62
N VAL A 22 1.96 3.53 12.05
CA VAL A 22 1.95 4.03 13.43
C VAL A 22 1.73 5.53 13.33
N SER A 23 0.61 5.99 13.90
CA SER A 23 0.28 7.41 14.00
C SER A 23 0.28 7.82 15.48
N GLY A 24 1.08 8.84 15.80
CA GLY A 24 1.28 9.29 17.17
C GLY A 24 1.90 8.22 18.08
N THR A 25 1.53 8.25 19.37
CA THR A 25 2.16 7.42 20.41
C THR A 25 1.53 6.04 20.60
N MET A 26 0.30 5.80 20.11
CA MET A 26 -0.43 4.57 20.44
C MET A 26 -1.34 4.00 19.35
N LYS A 27 -1.59 4.71 18.25
CA LYS A 27 -2.51 4.25 17.21
C LYS A 27 -1.75 3.45 16.16
N MET A 28 -1.96 2.13 16.17
CA MET A 28 -1.41 1.21 15.19
C MET A 28 -2.52 0.75 14.25
N SER A 29 -2.31 0.92 12.95
CA SER A 29 -3.21 0.47 11.89
C SER A 29 -2.47 -0.43 10.91
N ARG A 30 -3.23 -1.16 10.10
CA ARG A 30 -2.70 -1.84 8.91
C ARG A 30 -3.21 -1.10 7.68
N LYS A 31 -2.30 -0.69 6.83
CA LYS A 31 -2.62 0.04 5.61
C LYS A 31 -1.68 -0.38 4.48
N GLU A 32 -2.24 -0.56 3.28
CA GLU A 32 -1.44 -0.72 2.08
C GLU A 32 -0.74 0.59 1.73
N LYS A 33 0.52 0.50 1.32
CA LYS A 33 1.39 1.67 1.09
C LYS A 33 1.90 1.74 -0.34
N ILE A 34 1.54 0.76 -1.16
CA ILE A 34 1.86 0.65 -2.58
C ILE A 34 0.54 0.65 -3.33
N TYR A 35 0.40 1.53 -4.31
CA TYR A 35 -0.79 1.60 -5.15
C TYR A 35 -0.38 1.80 -6.61
N SER A 36 -1.18 1.26 -7.52
CA SER A 36 -1.01 1.44 -8.95
C SER A 36 -1.70 2.72 -9.40
N HIS A 37 -1.09 3.40 -10.36
CA HIS A 37 -1.65 4.58 -10.99
C HIS A 37 -1.24 4.60 -12.46
N ASN A 38 -2.07 5.18 -13.34
CA ASN A 38 -1.74 5.31 -14.76
C ASN A 38 -1.32 6.74 -15.05
N LEU A 39 -0.02 6.95 -15.30
CA LEU A 39 0.48 8.24 -15.75
C LEU A 39 0.30 8.32 -17.28
N GLY A 40 -0.86 8.83 -17.70
CA GLY A 40 -1.30 8.70 -19.10
C GLY A 40 -1.56 7.23 -19.44
N ASN A 41 -0.81 6.68 -20.40
CA ASN A 41 -0.91 5.27 -20.80
C ASN A 41 0.16 4.37 -20.14
N HIS A 42 0.94 4.91 -19.19
CA HIS A 42 2.01 4.16 -18.53
C HIS A 42 1.60 3.79 -17.10
N PRO A 43 1.42 2.49 -16.80
CA PRO A 43 1.17 2.06 -15.42
C PRO A 43 2.43 2.29 -14.58
N VAL A 44 2.26 2.94 -13.45
CA VAL A 44 3.29 3.20 -12.45
C VAL A 44 2.85 2.66 -11.09
N LEU A 45 3.81 2.24 -10.29
CA LEU A 45 3.60 1.91 -8.88
C LEU A 45 4.11 3.08 -8.03
N ILE A 46 3.29 3.53 -7.09
CA ILE A 46 3.66 4.57 -6.15
C ILE A 46 3.68 3.96 -4.76
N ALA A 47 4.79 4.13 -4.05
CA ALA A 47 4.97 3.63 -2.71
C ALA A 47 5.28 4.79 -1.75
N THR A 48 4.69 4.80 -0.57
CA THR A 48 4.72 5.96 0.34
C THR A 48 5.27 5.62 1.72
N ALA A 49 6.22 6.42 2.19
CA ALA A 49 6.82 6.32 3.52
C ALA A 49 7.15 7.73 4.04
N GLY A 50 7.00 7.93 5.35
CA GLY A 50 7.18 9.23 5.99
C GLY A 50 5.94 9.69 6.75
N GLU A 51 5.82 11.01 6.91
CA GLU A 51 4.71 11.64 7.62
C GLU A 51 3.39 11.53 6.84
N VAL A 52 2.34 11.08 7.53
CA VAL A 52 1.04 10.73 6.91
C VAL A 52 0.39 11.93 6.23
N GLU A 53 0.45 13.12 6.82
CA GLU A 53 -0.17 14.33 6.26
C GLU A 53 0.51 14.78 4.97
N THR A 54 1.84 14.79 4.93
CA THR A 54 2.63 15.10 3.73
C THR A 54 2.37 14.08 2.63
N ILE A 55 2.31 12.80 2.98
CA ILE A 55 1.98 11.73 2.04
C ILE A 55 0.61 11.97 1.45
N LYS A 56 -0.43 12.20 2.27
CA LYS A 56 -1.79 12.46 1.79
C LYS A 56 -1.81 13.60 0.76
N GLN A 57 -1.16 14.73 1.07
CA GLN A 57 -1.07 15.85 0.14
C GLN A 57 -0.37 15.49 -1.18
N ALA A 58 0.72 14.72 -1.13
CA ALA A 58 1.44 14.28 -2.31
C ALA A 58 0.62 13.32 -3.17
N VAL A 59 -0.02 12.32 -2.54
CA VAL A 59 -0.86 11.34 -3.23
C VAL A 59 -2.05 12.03 -3.90
N THR A 60 -2.77 12.91 -3.19
CA THR A 60 -3.93 13.61 -3.73
C THR A 60 -3.59 14.51 -4.92
N ARG A 61 -2.37 15.06 -5.00
CA ARG A 61 -1.90 15.82 -6.17
C ARG A 61 -1.64 14.93 -7.39
N ILE A 62 -1.23 13.68 -7.17
CA ILE A 62 -0.98 12.71 -8.24
C ILE A 62 -2.30 12.08 -8.70
N ASP A 63 -3.14 11.69 -7.74
CA ASP A 63 -4.43 11.07 -7.96
C ASP A 63 -5.46 11.54 -6.90
N PRO A 64 -6.35 12.48 -7.27
CA PRO A 64 -7.36 13.01 -6.37
C PRO A 64 -8.37 11.96 -5.88
N SER A 65 -8.53 10.83 -6.60
CA SER A 65 -9.49 9.78 -6.23
C SER A 65 -9.05 8.96 -5.01
N GLN A 66 -7.79 9.05 -4.62
CA GLN A 66 -7.20 8.34 -3.48
C GLN A 66 -7.48 9.00 -2.12
N MET A 67 -8.38 10.00 -2.06
CA MET A 67 -8.69 10.79 -0.87
C MET A 67 -9.43 10.00 0.23
N ASP A 68 -10.15 8.93 -0.12
CA ASP A 68 -11.06 8.18 0.78
C ASP A 68 -10.46 6.95 1.49
N LEU A 69 -9.21 6.56 1.22
CA LEU A 69 -8.62 5.35 1.81
C LEU A 69 -8.09 5.55 3.26
N GLY A 70 -8.72 6.47 4.00
CA GLY A 70 -8.28 6.91 5.32
C GLY A 70 -9.12 6.43 6.50
N GLU A 71 -10.35 5.96 6.27
CA GLU A 71 -11.26 5.60 7.36
C GLU A 71 -11.86 4.20 7.17
N GLU A 72 -11.81 3.45 8.28
CA GLU A 72 -12.49 2.17 8.55
C GLU A 72 -11.96 0.88 7.89
N HIS A 73 -11.10 0.20 8.64
CA HIS A 73 -11.42 -1.16 9.08
C HIS A 73 -11.10 -1.25 10.58
N GLN A 74 -12.12 -1.00 11.41
CA GLN A 74 -12.09 -1.38 12.82
C GLN A 74 -11.95 -2.91 12.88
N LEU A 75 -10.92 -3.40 13.57
CA LEU A 75 -10.70 -4.81 13.82
C LEU A 75 -11.92 -5.42 14.52
N PHE A 76 -12.57 -6.40 13.89
CA PHE A 76 -13.15 -7.51 14.64
C PHE A 76 -12.18 -8.68 14.60
N GLN A 77 -11.48 -8.87 15.72
CA GLN A 77 -10.70 -10.06 15.98
C GLN A 77 -11.64 -11.26 16.17
N SER A 78 -11.47 -12.29 15.36
CA SER A 78 -11.61 -13.68 15.79
C SER A 78 -10.67 -14.54 14.97
N GLN A 79 -9.38 -14.54 15.33
CA GLN A 79 -8.42 -15.48 14.76
C GLN A 79 -8.62 -16.83 15.45
N LYS A 80 -9.08 -17.83 14.69
CA LYS A 80 -8.83 -19.23 15.03
C LYS A 80 -7.37 -19.56 14.64
N PRO A 81 -6.62 -20.31 15.47
CA PRO A 81 -5.23 -20.63 15.19
C PRO A 81 -5.16 -21.67 14.06
N GLY A 82 -4.46 -21.36 12.97
CA GLY A 82 -4.11 -22.36 11.95
C GLY A 82 -4.07 -21.95 10.47
N GLN A 83 -4.37 -20.70 10.09
CA GLN A 83 -4.33 -20.30 8.67
C GLN A 83 -3.40 -19.11 8.43
N ASN A 84 -2.16 -19.41 8.01
CA ASN A 84 -1.27 -18.44 7.37
C ASN A 84 -1.57 -18.44 5.86
N SER A 85 -2.53 -17.63 5.42
CA SER A 85 -2.65 -17.25 4.01
C SER A 85 -2.10 -15.84 3.83
N PHE A 86 -0.89 -15.74 3.28
CA PHE A 86 -0.41 -14.48 2.71
C PHE A 86 -1.23 -14.21 1.44
N PRO A 87 -1.84 -13.01 1.26
CA PRO A 87 -2.45 -12.68 -0.01
C PRO A 87 -1.33 -12.47 -1.04
N VAL A 88 -1.18 -13.44 -1.95
CA VAL A 88 -0.37 -13.28 -3.17
C VAL A 88 -1.30 -12.67 -4.21
N LEU A 89 -1.10 -11.39 -4.53
CA LEU A 89 -1.74 -10.76 -5.69
C LEU A 89 -0.97 -11.18 -6.96
N THR A 90 -1.37 -12.31 -7.55
CA THR A 90 -1.03 -12.63 -8.94
C THR A 90 -2.03 -11.95 -9.86
N GLN A 91 -1.62 -10.87 -10.52
CA GLN A 91 -2.37 -10.32 -11.64
C GLN A 91 -1.90 -11.00 -12.92
N GLU A 92 -2.74 -11.85 -13.51
CA GLU A 92 -2.45 -12.46 -14.82
C GLU A 92 -2.59 -11.41 -15.93
N PHE A 93 -1.52 -11.17 -16.66
CA PHE A 93 -1.55 -10.43 -17.92
C PHE A 93 -2.12 -11.33 -19.01
N LYS A 94 -3.37 -11.10 -19.42
CA LYS A 94 -3.86 -11.61 -20.71
C LYS A 94 -3.30 -10.74 -21.83
N ARG A 95 -2.62 -11.39 -22.78
CA ARG A 95 -2.18 -10.81 -24.06
C ARG A 95 -3.38 -10.38 -24.91
#